data_AF-A0A1S6H2F4-F1
#
_entry.id   AF-A0A1S6H2F4-F1
#
_cell.length_a   1.000
_cell.length_b   1.000
_cell.length_c   1.000
_cell.angle_alpha   90.00
_cell.angle_beta   90.00
_cell.angle_gamma   90.00
#
_symmetry.space_group_name_H-M   'P 1'
#
loop_
_entity.id
_entity.type
_entity.pdbx_description
1 polymer ?
#
loop_
_entity_poly.entity_id
_entity_poly.type
_entity_poly.pdbx_seq_one_letter_code
_entity_poly.pdbx_strand_id
1 'polypeptide(L)'
;MKNKILTDRETEVIEKKLSNKRLTQLDSNILTRSVRPKLRQIKEINADYLLKRISYNPKHRAIENRIKSLIISNVKDTKAIILFGSAVQKGYNEYNDIDILVITKNQIWTKKYDREKNILELEEKAKKTKLNFDIQIISEKSFLSSYSGNPSLIYQLKDRKIIYGSINIPKRIKLSKLNLLMKLDWSDPSGDQTGREIYECIRNLWLVRLLMEKIVDNNKLSSEIINELGRDLISRLRYNQALPLEKKFALNYLIRMIKKTERELKEAKWENIAF
;
A
#
# COMPACT_ATOMS: atom_id res chain seq x y z
N MET A 1 32.41 -11.78 -6.85
CA MET A 1 33.00 -10.66 -7.62
C MET A 1 31.87 -9.80 -8.17
N LYS A 2 31.94 -8.47 -8.06
CA LYS A 2 30.99 -7.57 -8.74
C LYS A 2 31.33 -7.57 -10.23
N ASN A 3 30.46 -8.13 -11.07
CA ASN A 3 30.58 -8.00 -12.53
C ASN A 3 30.37 -6.54 -12.91
N LYS A 4 31.46 -5.77 -13.05
CA LYS A 4 31.39 -4.41 -13.56
C LYS A 4 31.08 -4.46 -15.07
N ILE A 5 30.13 -3.63 -15.52
CA ILE A 5 29.76 -3.51 -16.95
C ILE A 5 30.94 -2.98 -17.78
N LEU A 6 31.72 -2.08 -17.18
CA LEU A 6 32.97 -1.56 -17.72
C LEU A 6 34.15 -2.08 -16.88
N THR A 7 35.21 -2.49 -17.56
CA THR A 7 36.48 -2.82 -16.91
C THR A 7 37.19 -1.55 -16.46
N ASP A 8 38.16 -1.68 -15.55
CA ASP A 8 38.92 -0.53 -15.06
C ASP A 8 39.69 0.15 -16.20
N ARG A 9 40.17 -0.62 -17.19
CA ARG A 9 40.81 -0.08 -18.40
C ARG A 9 39.83 0.67 -19.31
N GLU A 10 38.62 0.16 -19.49
CA GLU A 10 37.58 0.87 -20.25
C GLU A 10 37.19 2.19 -19.57
N THR A 11 37.17 2.20 -18.23
CA THR A 11 36.88 3.39 -17.42
C THR A 11 37.98 4.44 -17.58
N GLU A 12 39.25 4.04 -17.48
CA GLU A 12 40.40 4.93 -17.69
C GLU A 12 40.39 5.58 -19.09
N VAL A 13 40.04 4.80 -20.12
CA VAL A 13 39.93 5.30 -21.49
C VAL A 13 38.78 6.30 -21.65
N ILE A 14 37.64 6.06 -21.00
CA ILE A 14 36.50 7.01 -20.98
C ILE A 14 36.93 8.31 -20.30
N GLU A 15 37.59 8.24 -19.14
CA GLU A 15 38.07 9.41 -18.41
C GLU A 15 39.08 10.23 -19.21
N LYS A 16 40.03 9.57 -19.92
CA LYS A 16 40.93 10.26 -20.86
C LYS A 16 40.15 11.02 -21.93
N LYS A 17 39.10 10.42 -22.49
CA LYS A 17 38.28 11.06 -23.52
C LYS A 17 37.46 12.22 -22.96
N LEU A 18 36.86 12.09 -21.77
CA LEU A 18 36.09 13.14 -21.10
C LEU A 18 36.97 14.32 -20.64
N SER A 19 38.21 14.05 -20.26
CA SER A 19 39.21 15.06 -19.88
C SER A 19 39.98 15.64 -21.07
N ASN A 20 39.55 15.39 -22.31
CA ASN A 20 40.21 15.84 -23.55
C ASN A 20 41.71 15.47 -23.66
N LYS A 21 42.15 14.41 -22.99
CA LYS A 21 43.51 13.88 -23.13
C LYS A 21 43.67 13.14 -24.46
N ARG A 22 44.88 13.19 -25.02
CA ARG A 22 45.20 12.48 -26.27
C ARG A 22 45.05 10.98 -26.06
N LEU A 23 44.30 10.34 -26.96
CA LEU A 23 44.11 8.89 -26.95
C LEU A 23 45.21 8.22 -27.79
N THR A 24 45.73 7.10 -27.29
CA THR A 24 46.60 6.23 -28.09
C THR A 24 45.77 5.43 -29.12
N GLN A 25 46.44 4.76 -30.06
CA GLN A 25 45.77 3.85 -31.00
C GLN A 25 45.04 2.72 -30.26
N LEU A 26 45.64 2.20 -29.19
CA LEU A 26 45.05 1.19 -28.34
C LEU A 26 43.78 1.71 -27.63
N ASP A 27 43.84 2.91 -27.07
CA ASP A 27 42.68 3.54 -26.39
C ASP A 27 41.53 3.80 -27.38
N SER A 28 41.86 4.23 -28.60
CA SER A 28 40.89 4.46 -29.68
C SER A 28 40.22 3.17 -30.13
N ASN A 29 40.98 2.07 -30.19
CA ASN A 29 40.45 0.74 -30.47
C ASN A 29 39.52 0.25 -29.37
N ILE A 30 39.89 0.42 -28.09
CA ILE A 30 39.06 0.07 -26.92
C ILE A 30 37.75 0.86 -26.93
N LEU A 31 37.81 2.17 -27.21
CA LEU A 31 36.62 3.01 -27.34
C LEU A 31 35.69 2.51 -28.42
N THR A 32 36.24 2.15 -29.58
CA THR A 32 35.44 1.79 -30.76
C THR A 32 34.86 0.39 -30.66
N ARG A 33 35.65 -0.60 -30.22
CA ARG A 33 35.27 -2.01 -30.22
C ARG A 33 34.58 -2.47 -28.95
N SER A 34 34.81 -1.81 -27.81
CA SER A 34 34.32 -2.30 -26.52
C SER A 34 33.38 -1.30 -25.83
N VAL A 35 33.81 -0.04 -25.67
CA VAL A 35 33.02 0.97 -24.93
C VAL A 35 31.78 1.43 -25.71
N ARG A 36 31.95 1.88 -26.96
CA ARG A 36 30.85 2.41 -27.78
C ARG A 36 29.73 1.37 -28.00
N PRO A 37 30.01 0.08 -28.29
CA PRO A 37 28.97 -0.94 -28.39
C PRO A 37 28.18 -1.12 -27.09
N LYS A 38 28.85 -1.19 -25.93
CA LYS A 38 28.18 -1.27 -24.61
C LYS A 38 27.29 -0.04 -24.35
N LEU A 39 27.78 1.16 -24.66
CA LEU A 39 26.98 2.39 -24.51
C LEU A 39 25.81 2.46 -25.50
N ARG A 40 25.97 1.95 -26.74
CA ARG A 40 24.88 1.83 -27.72
C ARG A 40 23.81 0.86 -27.21
N GLN A 41 24.22 -0.31 -26.72
CA GLN A 41 23.30 -1.26 -26.08
C GLN A 41 22.57 -0.62 -24.90
N ILE A 42 23.25 0.14 -24.04
CA ILE A 42 22.59 0.87 -22.94
C ILE A 42 21.54 1.86 -23.45
N LYS A 43 21.79 2.54 -24.59
CA LYS A 43 20.78 3.41 -25.23
C LYS A 43 19.58 2.64 -25.76
N GLU A 44 19.76 1.38 -26.16
CA GLU A 44 18.69 0.49 -26.63
C GLU A 44 17.91 -0.14 -25.46
N ILE A 45 18.48 -0.15 -24.24
CA ILE A 45 17.74 -0.61 -23.06
C ILE A 45 16.62 0.38 -22.77
N ASN A 46 15.39 -0.13 -22.76
CA ASN A 46 14.23 0.63 -22.33
C ASN A 46 14.41 1.06 -20.86
N ALA A 47 14.63 2.36 -20.65
CA ALA A 47 14.82 2.93 -19.32
C ALA A 47 13.61 2.63 -18.41
N ASP A 48 12.38 2.72 -18.94
CA ASP A 48 11.17 2.40 -18.17
C ASP A 48 11.15 0.92 -17.74
N TYR A 49 11.66 0.01 -18.56
CA TYR A 49 11.79 -1.40 -18.19
C TYR A 49 12.78 -1.60 -17.03
N LEU A 50 13.94 -0.94 -17.08
CA LEU A 50 14.92 -0.96 -16.00
C LEU A 50 14.35 -0.36 -14.71
N LEU A 51 13.74 0.83 -14.80
CA LEU A 51 13.15 1.53 -13.67
C LEU A 51 12.03 0.71 -13.01
N LYS A 52 11.20 0.03 -13.81
CA LYS A 52 10.20 -0.94 -13.32
C LYS A 52 10.85 -2.10 -12.57
N ARG A 53 11.95 -2.68 -13.08
CA ARG A 53 12.67 -3.78 -12.42
C ARG A 53 13.27 -3.40 -11.07
N ILE A 54 13.70 -2.15 -10.91
CA ILE A 54 14.22 -1.64 -9.62
C ILE A 54 13.14 -0.93 -8.79
N SER A 55 11.87 -1.01 -9.21
CA SER A 55 10.72 -0.36 -8.56
C SER A 55 10.93 1.14 -8.30
N TYR A 56 11.72 1.81 -9.13
CA TYR A 56 12.03 3.23 -8.99
C TYR A 56 11.04 4.07 -9.78
N ASN A 57 10.27 4.90 -9.08
CA ASN A 57 9.36 5.85 -9.71
C ASN A 57 9.82 7.29 -9.40
N PRO A 58 10.45 8.03 -10.33
CA PRO A 58 10.93 9.39 -10.06
C PRO A 58 9.81 10.38 -9.68
N LYS A 59 8.55 10.11 -10.07
CA LYS A 59 7.40 10.99 -9.80
C LYS A 59 6.93 10.93 -8.34
N HIS A 60 7.28 9.88 -7.58
CA HIS A 60 6.77 9.71 -6.22
C HIS A 60 7.07 10.92 -5.32
N ARG A 61 8.30 11.46 -5.39
CA ARG A 61 8.70 12.61 -4.55
C ARG A 61 7.86 13.84 -4.82
N ALA A 62 7.53 14.09 -6.10
CA ALA A 62 6.70 15.23 -6.48
C ALA A 62 5.26 15.06 -5.94
N ILE A 63 4.71 13.85 -6.01
CA ILE A 63 3.39 13.52 -5.46
C ILE A 63 3.39 13.69 -3.94
N GLU A 64 4.37 13.12 -3.25
CA GLU A 64 4.52 13.21 -1.78
C GLU A 64 4.67 14.65 -1.31
N ASN A 65 5.47 15.47 -2.01
CA ASN A 65 5.63 16.88 -1.68
C ASN A 65 4.33 17.66 -1.86
N ARG A 66 3.56 17.40 -2.93
CA ARG A 66 2.25 18.03 -3.14
C ARG A 66 1.27 17.67 -2.02
N ILE A 67 1.21 16.38 -1.65
CA ILE A 67 0.40 15.90 -0.53
C ILE A 67 0.78 16.63 0.75
N LYS A 68 2.07 16.64 1.07
CA LYS A 68 2.61 17.28 2.28
C LYS A 68 2.25 18.77 2.33
N SER A 69 2.49 19.51 1.24
CA SER A 69 2.19 20.94 1.16
C SER A 69 0.70 21.22 1.33
N LEU A 70 -0.17 20.42 0.70
CA LEU A 70 -1.61 20.61 0.79
C LEU A 70 -2.13 20.34 2.22
N ILE A 71 -1.66 19.28 2.86
CA ILE A 71 -2.09 18.94 4.23
C ILE A 71 -1.57 19.97 5.24
N ILE A 72 -0.28 20.32 5.21
CA ILE A 72 0.31 21.25 6.19
C ILE A 72 -0.33 22.65 6.08
N SER A 73 -0.71 23.09 4.88
CA SER A 73 -1.37 24.39 4.69
C SER A 73 -2.83 24.42 5.15
N ASN A 74 -3.51 23.28 5.28
CA ASN A 74 -4.93 23.20 5.62
C ASN A 74 -5.22 22.57 6.99
N VAL A 75 -4.28 21.76 7.52
CA VAL A 75 -4.45 21.03 8.79
C VAL A 75 -3.40 21.52 9.79
N LYS A 76 -3.85 22.31 10.76
CA LYS A 76 -3.01 22.81 11.86
C LYS A 76 -2.53 21.65 12.74
N ASP A 77 -1.43 21.85 13.47
CA ASP A 77 -0.89 20.89 14.43
C ASP A 77 -0.66 19.47 13.88
N THR A 78 -0.41 19.34 12.58
CA THR A 78 -0.07 18.07 11.96
C THR A 78 1.21 17.52 12.58
N LYS A 79 1.12 16.36 13.22
CA LYS A 79 2.24 15.60 13.81
C LYS A 79 2.88 14.68 12.79
N ALA A 80 2.08 13.94 12.03
CA ALA A 80 2.58 13.03 11.00
C ALA A 80 1.59 12.91 9.83
N ILE A 81 2.12 12.63 8.63
CA ILE A 81 1.34 12.27 7.45
C ILE A 81 1.79 10.89 6.99
N ILE A 82 0.84 9.96 6.94
CA ILE A 82 1.09 8.56 6.67
C ILE A 82 0.28 8.19 5.43
N LEU A 83 0.98 7.66 4.42
CA LEU A 83 0.38 7.10 3.22
C LEU A 83 0.32 5.59 3.35
N PHE A 84 -0.71 4.96 2.81
CA PHE A 84 -0.83 3.51 2.74
C PHE A 84 -1.64 3.09 1.51
N GLY A 85 -2.01 1.82 1.45
CA GLY A 85 -2.80 1.29 0.35
C GLY A 85 -2.02 1.15 -0.97
N SER A 86 -2.77 1.14 -2.07
CA SER A 86 -2.26 0.75 -3.39
C SER A 86 -1.15 1.67 -3.90
N ALA A 87 -1.24 2.98 -3.61
CA ALA A 87 -0.23 3.96 -4.00
C ALA A 87 1.15 3.63 -3.41
N VAL A 88 1.21 3.22 -2.15
CA VAL A 88 2.49 2.83 -1.52
C VAL A 88 2.93 1.45 -1.97
N GLN A 89 2.02 0.47 -1.99
CA GLN A 89 2.33 -0.92 -2.36
C GLN A 89 2.86 -1.04 -3.81
N LYS A 90 2.32 -0.25 -4.73
CA LYS A 90 2.72 -0.24 -6.15
C LYS A 90 3.74 0.84 -6.51
N GLY A 91 4.27 1.57 -5.52
CA GLY A 91 5.26 2.63 -5.75
C GLY A 91 4.76 3.75 -6.68
N TYR A 92 3.50 4.14 -6.53
CA TYR A 92 2.84 5.21 -7.29
C TYR A 92 2.76 4.98 -8.81
N ASN A 93 2.92 3.73 -9.28
CA ASN A 93 2.79 3.41 -10.69
C ASN A 93 1.33 3.28 -11.13
N GLU A 94 0.47 2.73 -10.26
CA GLU A 94 -0.95 2.53 -10.51
C GLU A 94 -1.71 2.75 -9.19
N TYR A 95 -2.55 3.78 -9.15
CA TYR A 95 -3.45 4.06 -8.02
C TYR A 95 -4.62 4.92 -8.51
N ASN A 96 -5.81 4.73 -7.93
CA ASN A 96 -7.00 5.52 -8.24
C ASN A 96 -7.14 6.68 -7.25
N ASP A 97 -6.96 6.36 -5.99
CA ASP A 97 -6.95 7.23 -4.83
C ASP A 97 -5.63 7.05 -4.06
N ILE A 98 -5.37 7.99 -3.15
CA ILE A 98 -4.26 7.94 -2.22
C ILE A 98 -4.86 7.91 -0.83
N ASP A 99 -4.71 6.78 -0.14
CA ASP A 99 -5.11 6.64 1.26
C ASP A 99 -4.14 7.43 2.16
N ILE A 100 -4.68 8.37 2.94
CA ILE A 100 -3.90 9.27 3.78
C ILE A 100 -4.44 9.27 5.21
N LEU A 101 -3.56 8.99 6.16
CA LEU A 101 -3.82 9.19 7.59
C LEU A 101 -2.98 10.37 8.09
N VAL A 102 -3.67 11.42 8.49
CA VAL A 102 -3.08 12.61 9.12
C VAL A 102 -3.24 12.48 10.63
N ILE A 103 -2.11 12.44 11.33
CA ILE A 103 -2.07 12.44 12.79
C ILE A 103 -1.82 13.87 13.25
N THR A 104 -2.70 14.38 14.11
CA THR A 104 -2.57 15.71 14.71
C THR A 104 -2.12 15.59 16.16
N LYS A 105 -1.40 16.58 16.69
CA LYS A 105 -0.93 16.56 18.10
C LYS A 105 -2.12 16.52 19.06
N ASN A 106 -3.10 17.39 18.83
CA ASN A 106 -4.32 17.52 19.61
C ASN A 106 -5.55 17.27 18.73
N GLN A 107 -6.69 17.03 19.38
CA GLN A 107 -7.97 16.99 18.68
C GLN A 107 -8.33 18.40 18.17
N ILE A 108 -8.49 18.53 16.85
CA ILE A 108 -8.76 19.81 16.18
C ILE A 108 -10.26 20.10 16.14
N TRP A 109 -11.07 19.07 15.90
CA TRP A 109 -12.53 19.20 15.78
C TRP A 109 -13.23 18.39 16.85
N THR A 110 -14.15 19.06 17.56
CA THR A 110 -15.03 18.45 18.56
C THR A 110 -16.28 17.88 17.91
N LYS A 111 -16.84 18.57 16.90
CA LYS A 111 -18.03 18.12 16.18
C LYS A 111 -17.66 17.27 14.97
N LYS A 112 -18.39 16.17 14.77
CA LYS A 112 -18.24 15.28 13.61
C LYS A 112 -18.49 16.03 12.30
N TYR A 113 -19.52 16.86 12.25
CA TYR A 113 -19.87 17.63 11.05
C TYR A 113 -18.72 18.52 10.56
N ASP A 114 -18.09 19.28 11.46
CA ASP A 114 -16.98 20.16 11.10
C ASP A 114 -15.79 19.37 10.55
N ARG A 115 -15.49 18.20 11.14
CA ARG A 115 -14.46 17.29 10.63
C ARG A 115 -14.76 16.83 9.21
N GLU A 116 -15.96 16.28 8.96
CA GLU A 116 -16.34 15.77 7.63
C GLU A 116 -16.32 16.89 6.59
N LYS A 117 -16.85 18.07 6.92
CA LYS A 117 -16.83 19.25 6.04
C LYS A 117 -15.40 19.64 5.65
N ASN A 118 -14.48 19.73 6.62
CA ASN A 118 -13.09 20.11 6.34
C ASN A 118 -12.35 19.04 5.53
N ILE A 119 -12.64 17.75 5.76
CA ILE A 119 -12.08 16.65 4.95
C ILE A 119 -12.56 16.77 3.50
N LEU A 120 -13.86 16.94 3.27
CA LEU A 120 -14.42 17.12 1.92
C LEU A 120 -13.82 18.33 1.20
N GLU A 121 -13.68 19.47 1.89
CA GLU A 121 -13.02 20.65 1.32
C GLU A 121 -11.56 20.38 0.93
N LEU A 122 -10.84 19.56 1.71
CA LEU A 122 -9.47 19.18 1.43
C LEU A 122 -9.36 18.22 0.24
N GLU A 123 -10.27 17.26 0.13
CA GLU A 123 -10.38 16.34 -1.01
C GLU A 123 -10.70 17.10 -2.31
N GLU A 124 -11.61 18.06 -2.27
CA GLU A 124 -11.92 18.93 -3.42
C GLU A 124 -10.72 19.79 -3.83
N LYS A 125 -9.95 20.31 -2.86
CA LYS A 125 -8.68 20.99 -3.15
C LYS A 125 -7.65 20.03 -3.77
N ALA A 126 -7.59 18.78 -3.31
CA ALA A 126 -6.69 17.77 -3.87
C ALA A 126 -7.04 17.46 -5.33
N LYS A 127 -8.33 17.31 -5.66
CA LYS A 127 -8.79 17.07 -7.03
C LYS A 127 -8.34 18.16 -7.99
N LYS A 128 -8.36 19.43 -7.56
CA LYS A 128 -7.82 20.58 -8.34
C LYS A 128 -6.33 20.44 -8.64
N THR A 129 -5.58 19.73 -7.81
CA THR A 129 -4.15 19.41 -8.03
C THR A 129 -3.91 18.09 -8.77
N LYS A 130 -4.97 17.50 -9.35
CA LYS A 130 -4.98 16.18 -10.02
C LYS A 130 -4.61 15.01 -9.11
N LEU A 131 -4.97 15.12 -7.83
CA LEU A 131 -4.83 14.04 -6.85
C LEU A 131 -6.20 13.70 -6.28
N ASN A 132 -6.49 12.42 -6.11
CA ASN A 132 -7.70 11.97 -5.43
C ASN A 132 -7.30 11.40 -4.07
N PHE A 133 -7.78 12.01 -2.99
CA PHE A 133 -7.41 11.60 -1.64
C PHE A 133 -8.59 10.88 -0.97
N ASP A 134 -8.28 9.86 -0.20
CA ASP A 134 -9.15 9.32 0.86
C ASP A 134 -8.46 9.65 2.19
N ILE A 135 -8.95 10.69 2.89
CA ILE A 135 -8.25 11.28 4.03
C ILE A 135 -8.94 10.96 5.34
N GLN A 136 -8.17 10.38 6.26
CA GLN A 136 -8.54 10.28 7.65
C GLN A 136 -7.68 11.22 8.50
N ILE A 137 -8.30 12.07 9.30
CA ILE A 137 -7.59 12.95 10.24
C ILE A 137 -7.97 12.57 11.68
N ILE A 138 -6.98 12.29 12.53
CA ILE A 138 -7.19 11.83 13.90
C ILE A 138 -6.10 12.38 14.84
N SER A 139 -6.46 12.62 16.11
CA SER A 139 -5.46 12.98 17.11
C SER A 139 -4.55 11.79 17.45
N GLU A 140 -3.32 12.07 17.88
CA GLU A 140 -2.40 11.02 18.32
C GLU A 140 -3.00 10.14 19.42
N LYS A 141 -3.64 10.75 20.43
CA LYS A 141 -4.27 10.01 21.53
C LYS A 141 -5.32 9.03 21.02
N SER A 142 -6.22 9.51 20.14
CA SER A 142 -7.28 8.69 19.55
C SER A 142 -6.73 7.62 18.60
N PHE A 143 -5.65 7.91 17.90
CA PHE A 143 -4.97 6.94 17.04
C PHE A 143 -4.37 5.80 17.88
N LEU A 144 -3.60 6.11 18.91
CA LEU A 144 -2.96 5.09 19.76
C LEU A 144 -4.00 4.20 20.46
N SER A 145 -5.14 4.78 20.90
CA SER A 145 -6.21 4.02 21.52
C SER A 145 -6.95 3.11 20.52
N SER A 146 -7.19 3.57 19.30
CA SER A 146 -7.94 2.81 18.29
C SER A 146 -7.09 1.79 17.54
N TYR A 147 -5.82 2.09 17.28
CA TYR A 147 -4.91 1.22 16.53
C TYR A 147 -4.79 -0.16 17.17
N SER A 148 -4.69 -0.21 18.49
CA SER A 148 -4.49 -1.45 19.23
C SER A 148 -5.68 -2.42 19.15
N GLY A 149 -6.88 -1.90 18.86
CA GLY A 149 -8.11 -2.67 18.80
C GLY A 149 -8.66 -2.89 17.40
N ASN A 150 -8.00 -2.40 16.36
CA ASN A 150 -8.55 -2.36 15.00
C ASN A 150 -7.73 -3.22 14.02
N PRO A 151 -8.15 -4.50 13.80
CA PRO A 151 -7.55 -5.40 12.82
C PRO A 151 -7.32 -4.81 11.42
N SER A 152 -8.29 -4.04 10.92
CA SER A 152 -8.21 -3.44 9.57
C SER A 152 -7.15 -2.36 9.50
N LEU A 153 -7.08 -1.48 10.52
CA LEU A 153 -6.10 -0.40 10.56
C LEU A 153 -4.67 -0.96 10.70
N ILE A 154 -4.49 -2.08 11.41
CA ILE A 154 -3.21 -2.79 11.53
C ILE A 154 -2.72 -3.25 10.16
N TYR A 155 -3.60 -3.89 9.38
CA TYR A 155 -3.29 -4.35 8.02
C TYR A 155 -3.05 -3.20 7.04
N GLN A 156 -3.90 -2.16 7.08
CA GLN A 156 -3.73 -0.97 6.25
C GLN A 156 -2.35 -0.32 6.48
N LEU A 157 -1.94 -0.20 7.74
CA LEU A 157 -0.69 0.45 8.12
C LEU A 157 0.54 -0.46 8.06
N LYS A 158 0.40 -1.73 7.65
CA LYS A 158 1.52 -2.67 7.53
C LYS A 158 2.57 -2.19 6.52
N ASP A 159 2.12 -1.75 5.34
CA ASP A 159 2.98 -1.28 4.23
C ASP A 159 2.99 0.26 4.14
N ARG A 160 2.78 0.94 5.26
CA ARG A 160 2.69 2.40 5.29
C ARG A 160 4.02 3.07 4.91
N LYS A 161 3.90 4.32 4.46
CA LYS A 161 5.02 5.26 4.29
C LYS A 161 4.72 6.55 5.03
N ILE A 162 5.62 6.97 5.92
CA ILE A 162 5.52 8.27 6.58
C ILE A 162 6.25 9.30 5.70
N ILE A 163 5.54 10.34 5.26
CA ILE A 163 6.09 11.38 4.36
C ILE A 163 6.31 12.72 5.07
N TYR A 164 5.80 12.86 6.29
CA TYR A 164 6.00 14.02 7.13
C TYR A 164 5.95 13.64 8.60
N GLY A 165 6.83 14.26 9.40
CA GLY A 165 6.87 14.08 10.85
C GLY A 165 7.24 12.67 11.28
N SER A 166 6.83 12.31 12.50
CA SER A 166 7.04 10.97 13.05
C SER A 166 5.92 10.59 14.02
N ILE A 167 5.64 9.28 14.08
CA ILE A 167 4.69 8.69 15.02
C ILE A 167 5.24 7.33 15.45
N ASN A 168 5.16 7.03 16.74
CA ASN A 168 5.54 5.71 17.24
C ASN A 168 4.33 4.76 17.09
N ILE A 169 4.36 3.95 16.04
CA ILE A 169 3.33 2.94 15.81
C ILE A 169 3.76 1.66 16.53
N PRO A 170 2.94 1.14 17.47
CA PRO A 170 3.25 -0.10 18.18
C PRO A 170 3.61 -1.22 17.22
N LYS A 171 4.79 -1.82 17.42
CA LYS A 171 5.25 -2.98 16.61
C LYS A 171 4.52 -4.26 17.00
N ARG A 172 4.13 -4.34 18.28
CA ARG A 172 3.40 -5.44 18.88
C ARG A 172 2.11 -4.92 19.45
N ILE A 173 1.01 -5.61 19.18
CA ILE A 173 -0.31 -5.25 19.67
C ILE A 173 -0.95 -6.49 20.26
N LYS A 174 -1.71 -6.31 21.34
CA LYS A 174 -2.59 -7.33 21.89
C LYS A 174 -3.99 -7.14 21.35
N LEU A 175 -4.43 -8.02 20.45
CA LEU A 175 -5.81 -8.04 19.96
C LEU A 175 -6.63 -9.04 20.75
N SER A 176 -7.76 -8.61 21.30
CA SER A 176 -8.70 -9.49 21.99
C SER A 176 -9.52 -10.31 20.99
N LYS A 177 -10.04 -11.45 21.47
CA LYS A 177 -11.00 -12.28 20.72
C LYS A 177 -12.27 -11.51 20.31
N LEU A 178 -12.73 -10.58 21.16
CA LEU A 178 -13.88 -9.72 20.86
C LEU A 178 -13.64 -8.84 19.63
N ASN A 179 -12.44 -8.26 19.49
CA ASN A 179 -12.10 -7.42 18.33
C ASN A 179 -12.16 -8.21 17.01
N LEU A 180 -11.77 -9.49 17.04
CA LEU A 180 -11.83 -10.36 15.87
C LEU A 180 -13.27 -10.77 15.53
N LEU A 181 -14.07 -11.12 16.54
CA LEU A 181 -15.50 -11.44 16.36
C LEU A 181 -16.28 -10.26 15.80
N MET A 182 -16.09 -9.05 16.34
CA MET A 182 -16.72 -7.84 15.81
C MET A 182 -16.34 -7.55 14.35
N LYS A 183 -15.20 -8.05 13.87
CA LYS A 183 -14.78 -7.92 12.48
C LYS A 183 -15.41 -8.98 11.55
N LEU A 184 -15.88 -10.09 12.13
CA LEU A 184 -16.54 -11.21 11.44
C LEU A 184 -18.07 -11.16 11.52
N ASP A 185 -18.67 -10.29 12.33
CA ASP A 185 -20.12 -10.28 12.48
C ASP A 185 -20.79 -9.71 11.22
N TRP A 186 -21.34 -10.62 10.41
CA TRP A 186 -22.11 -10.36 9.19
C TRP A 186 -23.44 -11.11 9.27
N SER A 187 -24.16 -10.93 10.38
CA SER A 187 -25.47 -11.56 10.63
C SER A 187 -26.37 -11.51 9.39
N ASP A 188 -26.72 -12.70 8.90
CA ASP A 188 -27.43 -13.06 7.66
C ASP A 188 -27.35 -12.02 6.52
N PRO A 189 -26.44 -12.19 5.53
CA PRO A 189 -26.42 -11.35 4.33
C PRO A 189 -27.70 -11.57 3.53
N SER A 190 -28.78 -10.94 3.96
CA SER A 190 -30.10 -10.93 3.38
C SER A 190 -30.21 -9.66 2.53
N GLY A 191 -30.58 -9.82 1.25
CA GLY A 191 -30.65 -8.74 0.27
C GLY A 191 -29.76 -8.93 -0.96
N ASP A 192 -29.76 -7.94 -1.86
CA ASP A 192 -28.90 -7.92 -3.05
C ASP A 192 -27.57 -7.23 -2.72
N GLN A 193 -26.58 -8.01 -2.27
CA GLN A 193 -25.25 -7.46 -2.01
C GLN A 193 -24.52 -7.19 -3.32
N THR A 194 -23.82 -6.06 -3.36
CA THR A 194 -22.91 -5.74 -4.44
C THR A 194 -21.71 -6.69 -4.43
N GLY A 195 -21.06 -6.87 -5.58
CA GLY A 195 -19.85 -7.69 -5.66
C GLY A 195 -18.74 -7.15 -4.75
N ARG A 196 -18.66 -5.82 -4.62
CA ARG A 196 -17.66 -5.13 -3.81
C ARG A 196 -17.86 -5.41 -2.32
N GLU A 197 -19.09 -5.35 -1.83
CA GLU A 197 -19.40 -5.70 -0.44
C GLU A 197 -18.99 -7.15 -0.14
N ILE A 198 -19.37 -8.10 -1.00
CA ILE A 198 -19.00 -9.51 -0.86
C ILE A 198 -17.47 -9.67 -0.82
N TYR A 199 -16.74 -9.00 -1.71
CA TYR A 199 -15.28 -9.00 -1.72
C TYR A 199 -14.69 -8.44 -0.41
N GLU A 200 -15.21 -7.32 0.09
CA GLU A 200 -14.75 -6.71 1.34
C GLU A 200 -15.00 -7.61 2.55
N CYS A 201 -16.14 -8.32 2.60
CA CYS A 201 -16.43 -9.34 3.62
C CYS A 201 -15.43 -10.49 3.57
N ILE A 202 -15.19 -11.06 2.39
CA ILE A 202 -14.25 -12.16 2.18
C ILE A 202 -12.84 -11.74 2.57
N ARG A 203 -12.43 -10.51 2.22
CA ARG A 203 -11.16 -9.94 2.64
C ARG A 203 -11.07 -9.83 4.16
N ASN A 204 -12.12 -9.36 4.82
CA ASN A 204 -12.17 -9.24 6.28
C ASN A 204 -12.12 -10.60 6.99
N LEU A 205 -12.82 -11.60 6.44
CA LEU A 205 -12.74 -12.99 6.89
C LEU A 205 -11.29 -13.50 6.86
N TRP A 206 -10.62 -13.39 5.70
CA TRP A 206 -9.24 -13.87 5.55
C TRP A 206 -8.25 -13.08 6.40
N LEU A 207 -8.47 -11.78 6.58
CA LEU A 207 -7.70 -10.95 7.50
C LEU A 207 -7.78 -11.51 8.92
N VAL A 208 -8.97 -11.87 9.40
CA VAL A 208 -9.13 -12.45 10.74
C VAL A 208 -8.45 -13.82 10.82
N ARG A 209 -8.59 -14.68 9.81
CA ARG A 209 -7.90 -15.98 9.76
C ARG A 209 -6.38 -15.86 9.79
N LEU A 210 -5.80 -14.88 9.09
CA LEU A 210 -4.36 -14.65 9.15
C LEU A 210 -3.92 -14.07 10.50
N LEU A 211 -4.73 -13.23 11.14
CA LEU A 211 -4.44 -12.73 12.49
C LEU A 211 -4.45 -13.85 13.53
N MET A 212 -5.38 -14.79 13.40
CA MET A 212 -5.41 -16.04 14.16
C MET A 212 -4.08 -16.80 14.05
N GLU A 213 -3.43 -16.77 12.88
CA GLU A 213 -2.10 -17.34 12.64
C GLU A 213 -0.93 -16.40 12.99
N LYS A 214 -1.21 -15.22 13.57
CA LYS A 214 -0.22 -14.14 13.86
C LYS A 214 0.50 -13.60 12.63
N ILE A 215 -0.13 -13.68 11.46
CA ILE A 215 0.38 -13.15 10.21
C ILE A 215 -0.24 -11.78 9.97
N VAL A 216 0.60 -10.78 9.65
CA VAL A 216 0.18 -9.45 9.20
C VAL A 216 0.95 -9.13 7.91
N ASP A 217 0.39 -9.56 6.78
CA ASP A 217 1.01 -9.43 5.46
C ASP A 217 -0.08 -9.26 4.39
N ASN A 218 -0.08 -8.12 3.70
CA ASN A 218 -1.09 -7.82 2.66
C ASN A 218 -0.91 -8.67 1.40
N ASN A 219 0.32 -9.09 1.07
CA ASN A 219 0.56 -9.98 -0.07
C ASN A 219 0.00 -11.37 0.22
N LYS A 220 0.24 -11.88 1.43
CA LYS A 220 -0.34 -13.16 1.89
C LYS A 220 -1.87 -13.09 1.90
N LEU A 221 -2.44 -12.02 2.44
CA LEU A 221 -3.90 -11.81 2.41
C LEU A 221 -4.46 -11.86 0.98
N SER A 222 -3.82 -11.17 0.04
CA SER A 222 -4.22 -11.19 -1.36
C SER A 222 -4.08 -12.59 -1.99
N SER A 223 -3.00 -13.31 -1.69
CA SER A 223 -2.78 -14.65 -2.25
C SER A 223 -3.79 -15.67 -1.74
N GLU A 224 -4.12 -15.67 -0.45
CA GLU A 224 -5.11 -16.63 0.10
C GLU A 224 -6.49 -16.43 -0.54
N ILE A 225 -6.93 -15.17 -0.65
CA ILE A 225 -8.22 -14.84 -1.28
C ILE A 225 -8.25 -15.30 -2.76
N ILE A 226 -7.14 -15.10 -3.49
CA ILE A 226 -7.02 -15.52 -4.89
C ILE A 226 -6.97 -17.04 -5.02
N ASN A 227 -6.28 -17.74 -4.14
CA ASN A 227 -6.16 -19.20 -4.16
C ASN A 227 -7.51 -19.89 -3.97
N GLU A 228 -8.38 -19.31 -3.15
CA GLU A 228 -9.66 -19.91 -2.76
C GLU A 228 -10.79 -19.67 -3.74
N LEU A 229 -10.85 -18.48 -4.34
CA LEU A 229 -11.97 -18.06 -5.20
C LEU A 229 -11.56 -17.84 -6.65
N GLY A 230 -10.26 -17.82 -6.95
CA GLY A 230 -9.73 -17.54 -8.27
C GLY A 230 -9.60 -16.03 -8.56
N ARG A 231 -8.57 -15.68 -9.32
CA ARG A 231 -8.24 -14.27 -9.64
C ARG A 231 -9.38 -13.55 -10.36
N ASP A 232 -10.06 -14.21 -11.30
CA ASP A 232 -11.06 -13.57 -12.15
C ASP A 232 -12.35 -13.25 -11.39
N LEU A 233 -12.79 -14.16 -10.52
CA LEU A 233 -13.94 -13.93 -9.66
C LEU A 233 -13.66 -12.78 -8.68
N ILE A 234 -12.48 -12.76 -8.05
CA ILE A 234 -12.08 -11.70 -7.13
C ILE A 234 -12.02 -10.34 -7.83
N SER A 235 -11.46 -10.29 -9.04
CA SER A 235 -11.44 -9.07 -9.84
C SER A 235 -12.86 -8.58 -10.12
N ARG A 236 -13.73 -9.47 -10.62
CA ARG A 236 -15.12 -9.13 -10.94
C ARG A 236 -15.94 -8.70 -9.72
N LEU A 237 -15.77 -9.35 -8.58
CA LEU A 237 -16.39 -8.92 -7.33
C LEU A 237 -15.92 -7.52 -6.93
N ARG A 238 -14.60 -7.30 -6.89
CA ARG A 238 -13.99 -6.01 -6.51
C ARG A 238 -14.51 -4.84 -7.36
N TYR A 239 -14.75 -5.05 -8.65
CA TYR A 239 -15.21 -4.02 -9.59
C TYR A 239 -16.72 -4.03 -9.85
N ASN A 240 -17.52 -4.76 -9.06
CA ASN A 240 -18.98 -4.87 -9.25
C ASN A 240 -19.40 -5.41 -10.64
N GLN A 241 -18.59 -6.29 -11.23
CA GLN A 241 -18.80 -6.93 -12.53
C GLN A 241 -19.16 -8.42 -12.41
N ALA A 242 -19.32 -8.93 -11.19
CA ALA A 242 -19.65 -10.34 -10.96
C ALA A 242 -21.10 -10.66 -11.34
N LEU A 243 -21.29 -11.80 -12.01
CA LEU A 243 -22.60 -12.32 -12.39
C LEU A 243 -23.41 -12.77 -11.15
N PRO A 244 -24.75 -12.85 -11.22
CA PRO A 244 -25.56 -13.31 -10.09
C PRO A 244 -25.15 -14.68 -9.54
N LEU A 245 -24.80 -15.63 -10.42
CA LEU A 245 -24.34 -16.96 -10.02
C LEU A 245 -22.99 -16.91 -9.29
N GLU A 246 -22.09 -16.02 -9.73
CA GLU A 246 -20.78 -15.80 -9.13
C GLU A 246 -20.89 -15.16 -7.74
N LYS A 247 -21.78 -14.16 -7.60
CA LYS A 247 -22.13 -13.58 -6.31
C LYS A 247 -22.69 -14.65 -5.35
N LYS A 248 -23.62 -15.49 -5.82
CA LYS A 248 -24.21 -16.58 -5.03
C LYS A 248 -23.15 -17.60 -4.57
N PHE A 249 -22.22 -17.97 -5.45
CA PHE A 249 -21.10 -18.85 -5.10
C PHE A 249 -20.21 -18.22 -4.02
N ALA A 250 -19.81 -16.96 -4.21
CA ALA A 250 -18.97 -16.24 -3.26
C ALA A 250 -19.65 -16.03 -1.89
N LEU A 251 -20.96 -15.77 -1.86
CA LEU A 251 -21.76 -15.69 -0.64
C LEU A 251 -21.82 -17.02 0.10
N ASN A 252 -22.08 -18.12 -0.62
CA ASN A 252 -22.10 -19.46 -0.02
C ASN A 252 -20.75 -19.82 0.61
N TYR A 253 -19.64 -19.49 -0.08
CA TYR A 253 -18.30 -19.63 0.45
C TYR A 253 -18.11 -18.81 1.73
N LEU A 254 -18.46 -17.52 1.70
CA LEU A 254 -18.33 -16.59 2.82
C LEU A 254 -19.11 -17.10 4.05
N ILE A 255 -20.38 -17.47 3.90
CA ILE A 255 -21.23 -17.95 4.99
C ILE A 255 -20.64 -19.21 5.63
N ARG A 256 -20.19 -20.17 4.82
CA ARG A 256 -19.54 -21.39 5.30
C ARG A 256 -18.28 -21.08 6.11
N MET A 257 -17.46 -20.16 5.59
CA MET A 257 -16.18 -19.82 6.20
C MET A 257 -16.32 -18.94 7.45
N ILE A 258 -17.31 -18.05 7.53
CA ILE A 258 -17.64 -17.30 8.75
C ILE A 258 -17.99 -18.29 9.86
N LYS A 259 -18.93 -19.21 9.61
CA LYS A 259 -19.34 -20.23 10.62
C LYS A 259 -18.15 -21.07 11.10
N LYS A 260 -17.26 -21.47 10.18
CA LYS A 260 -16.04 -22.21 10.51
C LYS A 260 -15.09 -21.36 11.38
N THR A 261 -14.82 -20.12 10.97
CA THR A 261 -13.88 -19.23 11.65
C THR A 261 -14.40 -18.82 13.03
N GLU A 262 -15.69 -18.56 13.18
CA GLU A 262 -16.32 -18.29 14.47
C GLU A 262 -16.20 -19.47 15.44
N ARG A 263 -16.40 -20.70 14.95
CA ARG A 263 -16.22 -21.92 15.76
C ARG A 263 -14.76 -22.06 16.22
N GLU A 264 -13.82 -21.95 15.28
CA GLU A 264 -12.39 -21.99 15.58
C GLU A 264 -11.97 -20.90 16.60
N LEU A 265 -12.50 -19.68 16.46
CA LEU A 265 -12.29 -18.61 17.44
C LEU A 265 -12.88 -18.95 18.81
N LYS A 266 -14.12 -19.48 18.85
CA LYS A 266 -14.82 -19.86 20.10
C LYS A 266 -14.06 -20.95 20.86
N GLU A 267 -13.60 -21.98 20.16
CA GLU A 267 -12.88 -23.15 20.72
C GLU A 267 -11.41 -22.84 21.06
N ALA A 268 -10.79 -21.88 20.39
CA ALA A 268 -9.44 -21.47 20.73
C ALA A 268 -9.39 -20.96 22.19
N LYS A 269 -8.37 -21.41 22.95
CA LYS A 269 -7.98 -20.87 24.27
C LYS A 269 -7.50 -19.41 24.22
N TRP A 270 -7.87 -18.68 23.18
CA TRP A 270 -7.42 -17.33 22.90
C TRP A 270 -8.11 -16.31 23.77
N GLU A 271 -7.30 -15.55 24.50
CA GLU A 271 -7.72 -14.29 25.10
C GLU A 271 -7.10 -13.09 24.37
N ASN A 272 -5.83 -13.18 23.96
CA ASN A 272 -5.12 -12.08 23.28
C ASN A 272 -4.07 -12.59 22.27
N ILE A 273 -4.05 -12.00 21.06
CA ILE A 273 -3.02 -12.24 20.04
C ILE A 273 -1.94 -11.17 20.17
N ALA A 274 -0.70 -11.58 20.43
CA ALA A 274 0.48 -10.73 20.31
C ALA A 274 1.32 -11.19 19.12
N PHE A 275 1.71 -10.23 18.29
CA PHE A 275 2.65 -10.37 17.17
C PHE A 275 3.89 -9.52 17.45
#